data_AF-W1VIT6-F1
#
_entry.id   AF-W1VIT6-F1
#
_cell.length_a   1.000
_cell.length_b   1.000
_cell.length_c   1.000
_cell.angle_alpha   90.00
_cell.angle_beta   90.00
_cell.angle_gamma   90.00
#
_symmetry.space_group_name_H-M   'P 1'
#
loop_
_entity.id
_entity.type
_entity.pdbx_description
1 polymer ?
#
loop_
_entity_poly.entity_id
_entity_poly.type
_entity_poly.pdbx_seq_one_letter_code
_entity_poly.pdbx_strand_id
1 'polypeptide(L)'
;MAAEAFLASQGEAYHENFEDCRRRVMEDPVFERAGQAMKYMPQASGFEENPALKEAMAAWRECMAPLGIPDLPEDRPGPAPSVMERFGLGGADNARYADLSTLTEEEVEIAVHEAQCTENSGYDRLAYGLTWEADDSYLADHAPEFAAVLEEIREQEQTLKDYINAHRSVVD
;
A
#
# COMPACT_ATOMS: atom_id res chain seq x y z
N MET A 1 17.07 -32.63 -13.66
CA MET A 1 17.70 -31.30 -13.61
C MET A 1 16.61 -30.30 -13.25
N ALA A 2 16.81 -29.36 -12.32
CA ALA A 2 15.78 -28.36 -12.02
C ALA A 2 15.53 -27.47 -13.26
N ALA A 3 14.30 -27.01 -13.49
CA ALA A 3 13.94 -26.22 -14.67
C ALA A 3 14.85 -25.00 -14.87
N GLU A 4 15.20 -24.30 -13.79
CA GLU A 4 16.16 -23.20 -13.80
C GLU A 4 17.56 -23.59 -14.34
N ALA A 5 18.09 -24.74 -13.93
CA ALA A 5 19.40 -25.18 -14.36
C ALA A 5 19.44 -25.59 -15.84
N PHE A 6 18.32 -26.11 -16.37
CA PHE A 6 18.18 -26.38 -17.80
C PHE A 6 18.12 -25.08 -18.61
N LEU A 7 17.30 -24.11 -18.19
CA LEU A 7 17.16 -22.79 -18.85
C LEU A 7 18.50 -22.04 -18.91
N ALA A 8 19.25 -22.01 -17.80
CA ALA A 8 20.54 -21.35 -17.71
C ALA A 8 21.64 -21.97 -18.60
N SER A 9 21.46 -23.21 -19.07
CA SER A 9 22.41 -23.89 -19.95
C SER A 9 22.17 -23.64 -21.45
N GLN A 10 21.09 -22.93 -21.82
CA GLN A 10 20.72 -22.71 -23.21
C GLN A 10 21.39 -21.46 -23.82
N GLY A 11 21.52 -21.43 -25.15
CA GLY A 11 22.14 -20.31 -25.88
C GLY A 11 21.25 -19.06 -26.04
N GLU A 12 21.81 -17.99 -26.60
CA GLU A 12 21.15 -16.68 -26.78
C GLU A 12 19.83 -16.77 -27.58
N ALA A 13 19.84 -17.50 -28.70
CA ALA A 13 18.64 -17.71 -29.51
C ALA A 13 17.51 -18.47 -28.78
N TYR A 14 17.85 -19.33 -27.80
CA TYR A 14 16.85 -19.97 -26.95
C TYR A 14 16.22 -18.95 -26.00
N HIS A 15 17.04 -18.07 -25.41
CA HIS A 15 16.57 -17.04 -24.49
C HIS A 15 15.67 -16.01 -25.19
N GLU A 16 16.03 -15.55 -26.38
CA GLU A 16 15.18 -14.64 -27.17
C GLU A 16 13.82 -15.27 -27.49
N ASN A 17 13.82 -16.52 -27.97
CA ASN A 17 12.59 -17.25 -28.25
C ASN A 17 11.76 -17.52 -26.98
N PHE A 18 12.43 -17.79 -25.86
CA PHE A 18 11.78 -17.99 -24.56
C PHE A 18 11.12 -16.70 -24.06
N GLU A 19 11.80 -15.55 -24.14
CA GLU A 19 11.24 -14.26 -23.75
C GLU A 19 10.05 -13.86 -24.64
N ASP A 20 10.15 -14.09 -25.95
CA ASP A 20 9.03 -13.84 -26.87
C ASP A 20 7.85 -14.79 -26.65
N CYS A 21 8.12 -16.02 -26.22
CA CYS A 21 7.10 -16.96 -25.79
C CYS A 21 6.46 -16.50 -24.47
N ARG A 22 7.28 -16.16 -23.47
CA ARG A 22 6.87 -15.67 -22.16
C ARG A 22 5.99 -14.42 -22.29
N ARG A 23 6.39 -13.45 -23.10
CA ARG A 23 5.60 -12.26 -23.39
C ARG A 23 4.23 -12.61 -23.97
N ARG A 24 4.17 -13.47 -24.98
CA ARG A 24 2.90 -13.93 -25.57
C ARG A 24 2.02 -14.71 -24.61
N VAL A 25 2.62 -15.50 -23.72
CA VAL A 25 1.92 -16.21 -22.64
C VAL A 25 1.37 -15.21 -21.62
N MET A 26 2.11 -14.16 -21.25
CA MET A 26 1.62 -13.11 -20.36
C MET A 26 0.50 -12.26 -20.99
N GLU A 27 0.49 -12.15 -22.32
CA GLU A 27 -0.58 -11.53 -23.11
C GLU A 27 -1.78 -12.49 -23.35
N ASP A 28 -1.68 -13.76 -22.97
CA ASP A 28 -2.78 -14.72 -23.11
C ASP A 28 -3.91 -14.36 -22.13
N PRO A 29 -5.19 -14.40 -22.56
CA PRO A 29 -6.34 -14.03 -21.74
C PRO A 29 -6.44 -14.79 -20.40
N VAL A 30 -5.84 -15.98 -20.28
CA VAL A 30 -5.76 -16.74 -19.03
C VAL A 30 -4.92 -15.99 -17.97
N PHE A 31 -3.82 -15.37 -18.38
CA PHE A 31 -2.92 -14.64 -17.47
C PHE A 31 -3.34 -13.18 -17.27
N GLU A 32 -3.98 -12.56 -18.26
CA GLU A 32 -4.58 -11.23 -18.11
C GLU A 32 -5.67 -11.22 -17.04
N ARG A 33 -6.58 -12.21 -17.04
CA ARG A 33 -7.66 -12.31 -16.04
C ARG A 33 -7.13 -12.53 -14.62
N ALA A 34 -6.04 -13.28 -14.46
CA ALA A 34 -5.43 -13.51 -13.15
C ALA A 34 -4.93 -12.22 -12.48
N GLY A 35 -4.49 -11.22 -13.25
CA GLY A 35 -4.08 -9.92 -12.72
C GLY A 35 -5.25 -9.05 -12.25
N GLN A 36 -6.47 -9.27 -12.76
CA GLN A 36 -7.62 -8.40 -12.48
C GLN A 36 -8.22 -8.61 -11.09
N ALA A 37 -7.96 -9.74 -10.43
CA ALA A 37 -8.44 -10.01 -9.08
C ALA A 37 -7.87 -9.02 -8.02
N MET A 38 -6.71 -8.41 -8.27
CA MET A 38 -6.14 -7.37 -7.39
C MET A 38 -6.93 -6.06 -7.38
N LYS A 39 -7.83 -5.85 -8.36
CA LYS A 39 -8.70 -4.66 -8.46
C LYS A 39 -9.70 -4.56 -7.30
N TYR A 40 -9.97 -5.65 -6.61
CA TYR A 40 -10.98 -5.73 -5.56
C TYR A 40 -10.42 -5.58 -4.15
N MET A 41 -9.20 -5.06 -3.98
CA MET A 41 -8.72 -4.69 -2.66
C MET A 41 -9.63 -3.58 -2.09
N PRO A 42 -10.19 -3.78 -0.88
CA PRO A 42 -10.97 -2.75 -0.22
C PRO A 42 -10.12 -1.49 -0.08
N GLN A 43 -10.73 -0.35 -0.38
CA GLN A 43 -10.20 0.95 0.01
C GLN A 43 -11.18 1.54 1.01
N ALA A 44 -10.91 1.33 2.31
CA ALA A 44 -11.54 2.13 3.35
C ALA A 44 -11.42 3.60 2.97
N SER A 45 -12.57 4.25 2.84
CA SER A 45 -12.66 5.66 2.48
C SER A 45 -13.87 6.28 3.15
N GLY A 46 -13.83 7.58 3.40
CA GLY A 46 -14.93 8.33 3.99
C GLY A 46 -14.96 8.30 5.52
N PHE A 47 -14.05 7.57 6.17
CA PHE A 47 -13.91 7.62 7.63
C PHE A 47 -13.35 8.96 8.11
N GLU A 48 -12.63 9.67 7.24
CA GLU A 48 -12.11 11.04 7.43
C GLU A 48 -13.24 12.05 7.67
N GLU A 49 -14.45 11.76 7.18
CA GLU A 49 -15.62 12.61 7.37
C GLU A 49 -16.28 12.46 8.74
N ASN A 50 -15.85 11.47 9.54
CA ASN A 50 -16.42 11.20 10.86
C ASN A 50 -16.27 12.42 11.79
N PRO A 51 -17.37 12.92 12.40
CA PRO A 51 -17.31 14.10 13.27
C PRO A 51 -16.34 13.95 14.46
N ALA A 52 -16.26 12.76 15.08
CA ALA A 52 -15.37 12.52 16.20
C ALA A 52 -13.89 12.55 15.78
N LEU A 53 -13.59 12.13 14.55
CA LEU A 53 -12.23 12.23 14.00
C LEU A 53 -11.84 13.68 13.70
N LYS A 54 -12.78 14.48 13.18
CA LYS A 54 -12.60 15.93 12.98
C LYS A 54 -12.40 16.67 14.31
N GLU A 55 -13.14 16.28 15.35
CA GLU A 55 -12.95 16.80 16.71
C GLU A 55 -11.58 16.43 17.28
N ALA A 56 -11.13 15.18 17.11
CA ALA A 56 -9.77 14.77 17.50
C ALA A 56 -8.69 15.55 16.73
N MET A 57 -8.89 15.81 15.44
CA MET A 57 -7.97 16.62 14.64
C MET A 57 -7.90 18.07 15.15
N ALA A 58 -9.04 18.67 15.49
CA ALA A 58 -9.08 20.00 16.09
C ALA A 58 -8.33 20.04 17.44
N ALA A 59 -8.54 19.03 18.29
CA ALA A 59 -7.84 18.91 19.57
C ALA A 59 -6.31 18.76 19.39
N TRP A 60 -5.87 18.00 18.38
CA TRP A 60 -4.46 17.89 18.03
C TRP A 60 -3.87 19.25 17.64
N ARG A 61 -4.57 20.04 16.80
CA ARG A 61 -4.11 21.37 16.40
C ARG A 61 -4.05 22.35 17.57
N GLU A 62 -5.02 22.30 18.46
CA GLU A 62 -5.00 23.11 19.69
C GLU A 62 -3.81 22.75 20.59
N CYS A 63 -3.49 21.46 20.71
CA CYS A 63 -2.32 20.99 21.44
C CYS A 63 -0.98 21.41 20.79
N MET A 64 -0.93 21.47 19.46
CA MET A 64 0.26 21.91 18.69
C MET A 64 0.43 23.44 18.65
N ALA A 65 -0.62 24.22 18.90
CA ALA A 65 -0.60 25.68 18.82
C ALA A 65 0.54 26.38 19.61
N PRO A 66 0.97 25.92 20.80
CA PRO A 66 2.08 26.52 21.54
C PRO A 66 3.42 26.53 20.80
N LEU A 67 3.64 25.64 19.82
CA LEU A 67 4.86 25.60 19.01
C LEU A 67 4.93 26.74 17.98
N GLY A 68 3.83 27.46 17.74
CA GLY A 68 3.81 28.61 16.82
C GLY A 68 4.01 28.25 15.34
N ILE A 69 3.80 26.99 14.97
CA ILE A 69 3.90 26.50 13.59
C ILE A 69 2.70 27.02 12.77
N PRO A 70 2.91 27.79 11.68
CA PRO A 70 1.84 28.55 11.02
C PRO A 70 0.94 27.71 10.09
N ASP A 71 1.41 26.54 9.65
CA ASP A 71 0.82 25.74 8.58
C ASP A 71 0.62 24.28 9.01
N LEU A 72 0.13 24.09 10.24
CA LEU A 72 -0.26 22.77 10.72
C LEU A 72 -1.27 22.12 9.77
N PRO A 73 -1.14 20.82 9.47
CA PRO A 73 -2.09 20.09 8.62
C PRO A 73 -3.52 20.14 9.17
N GLU A 74 -4.49 19.90 8.28
CA GLU A 74 -5.93 19.91 8.61
C GLU A 74 -6.58 18.55 8.42
N ASP A 75 -5.95 17.69 7.62
CA ASP A 75 -6.43 16.38 7.19
C ASP A 75 -6.00 15.25 8.12
N ARG A 76 -4.78 15.33 8.68
CA ARG A 76 -4.25 14.36 9.65
C ARG A 76 -3.11 14.95 10.48
N PRO A 77 -2.85 14.43 11.70
CA PRO A 77 -1.63 14.70 12.43
C PRO A 77 -0.38 14.40 11.62
N GLY A 78 0.67 15.16 11.86
CA GLY A 78 1.96 14.99 11.21
C GLY A 78 2.75 16.28 11.07
N PRO A 79 3.95 16.20 10.47
CA PRO A 79 4.81 17.35 10.32
C PRO A 79 4.21 18.38 9.35
N ALA A 80 4.21 19.65 9.76
CA ALA A 80 3.81 20.74 8.89
C ALA A 80 4.78 20.93 7.72
N PRO A 81 4.33 21.42 6.54
CA PRO A 81 5.20 21.68 5.40
C PRO A 81 6.40 22.57 5.74
N SER A 82 6.19 23.65 6.51
CA SER A 82 7.28 24.55 6.95
C SER A 82 8.31 23.86 7.84
N VAL A 83 7.88 22.93 8.70
CA VAL A 83 8.76 22.12 9.54
C VAL A 83 9.59 21.17 8.66
N MET A 84 8.95 20.53 7.69
CA MET A 84 9.64 19.66 6.74
C MET A 84 10.65 20.42 5.89
N GLU A 85 10.32 21.62 5.40
CA GLU A 85 11.25 22.46 4.65
C GLU A 85 12.44 22.89 5.52
N ARG A 86 12.16 23.36 6.74
CA ARG A 86 13.18 23.86 7.67
C ARG A 86 14.22 22.81 8.02
N PHE A 87 13.79 21.57 8.22
CA PHE A 87 14.67 20.44 8.53
C PHE A 87 15.12 19.67 7.27
N GLY A 88 14.75 20.11 6.07
CA GLY A 88 15.14 19.48 4.81
C GLY A 88 14.62 18.04 4.65
N LEU A 89 13.40 17.80 5.11
CA LEU A 89 12.68 16.52 5.09
C LEU A 89 11.70 16.39 3.89
N GLY A 90 11.66 17.37 2.99
CA GLY A 90 10.74 17.40 1.85
C GLY A 90 11.21 16.70 0.56
N GLY A 91 12.37 16.03 0.57
CA GLY A 91 12.95 15.37 -0.62
C GLY A 91 12.43 13.94 -0.85
N ALA A 92 12.64 13.42 -2.06
CA ALA A 92 12.31 12.03 -2.42
C ALA A 92 13.30 11.01 -1.82
N ASP A 93 14.56 11.42 -1.62
CA ASP A 93 15.66 10.62 -1.03
C ASP A 93 16.16 11.33 0.23
N ASN A 94 15.36 11.30 1.29
CA ASN A 94 15.71 11.95 2.56
C ASN A 94 16.81 11.17 3.29
N ALA A 95 18.05 11.27 2.82
CA ALA A 95 19.22 10.70 3.48
C ALA A 95 19.38 11.20 4.94
N ARG A 96 18.77 12.34 5.29
CA ARG A 96 18.68 12.85 6.66
C ARG A 96 17.92 11.94 7.62
N TYR A 97 16.94 11.16 7.16
CA TYR A 97 16.29 10.16 8.02
C TYR A 97 17.24 9.01 8.44
N ALA A 98 18.34 8.81 7.70
CA ALA A 98 19.31 7.74 7.97
C ALA A 98 20.54 8.22 8.78
N ASP A 99 20.78 9.54 8.84
CA ASP A 99 21.91 10.12 9.58
C ASP A 99 21.45 10.84 10.86
N LEU A 100 21.33 10.05 11.93
CA LEU A 100 20.94 10.54 13.25
C LEU A 100 21.95 11.53 13.86
N SER A 101 23.14 11.71 13.28
CA SER A 101 24.11 12.73 13.75
C SER A 101 23.70 14.16 13.38
N THR A 102 22.71 14.30 12.49
CA THR A 102 22.17 15.60 12.04
C THR A 102 20.92 16.06 12.79
N LEU A 103 20.41 15.23 13.72
CA LEU A 103 19.26 15.54 14.56
C LEU A 103 19.58 16.73 15.48
N THR A 104 18.67 17.70 15.47
CA THR A 104 18.76 18.86 16.37
C THR A 104 17.87 18.67 17.59
N GLU A 105 18.21 19.29 18.73
CA GLU A 105 17.36 19.27 19.92
C GLU A 105 15.95 19.81 19.61
N GLU A 106 15.87 20.86 18.79
CA GLU A 106 14.60 21.46 18.37
C GLU A 106 13.73 20.51 17.54
N GLU A 107 14.33 19.70 16.67
CA GLU A 107 13.62 18.68 15.90
C GLU A 107 13.05 17.59 16.81
N VAL A 108 13.83 17.16 17.81
CA VAL A 108 13.38 16.19 18.82
C VAL A 108 12.25 16.77 19.67
N GLU A 109 12.37 18.02 20.12
CA GLU A 109 11.33 18.69 20.90
C GLU A 109 10.00 18.77 20.15
N ILE A 110 10.04 19.19 18.88
CA ILE A 110 8.84 19.25 18.02
C ILE A 110 8.24 17.86 17.83
N ALA A 111 9.07 16.85 17.53
CA ALA A 111 8.60 15.49 17.30
C ALA A 111 7.99 14.85 18.56
N VAL A 112 8.60 15.08 19.73
CA VAL A 112 8.07 14.59 21.03
C VAL A 112 6.75 15.28 21.37
N HIS A 113 6.65 16.60 21.18
CA HIS A 113 5.42 17.35 21.43
C HIS A 113 4.30 16.91 20.47
N GLU A 114 4.61 16.72 19.20
CA GLU A 114 3.67 16.19 18.20
C GLU A 114 3.14 14.81 18.59
N ALA A 115 4.03 13.87 18.95
CA ALA A 115 3.64 12.54 19.37
C ALA A 115 2.71 12.57 20.60
N GLN A 116 2.99 13.44 21.58
CA GLN A 116 2.12 13.64 22.75
C GLN A 116 0.77 14.22 22.36
N CYS A 117 0.72 15.19 21.45
CA CYS A 117 -0.54 15.75 20.95
C CYS A 117 -1.36 14.72 20.19
N THR A 118 -0.71 13.85 19.41
CA THR A 118 -1.37 12.76 18.68
C THR A 118 -1.95 11.72 19.63
N GLU A 119 -1.22 11.34 20.69
CA GLU A 119 -1.73 10.45 21.73
C GLU A 119 -2.89 11.09 22.51
N ASN A 120 -2.73 12.32 22.98
CA ASN A 120 -3.71 13.00 23.84
C ASN A 120 -5.01 13.36 23.12
N SER A 121 -4.94 13.68 21.83
CA SER A 121 -6.13 13.92 21.00
C SER A 121 -6.93 12.65 20.73
N GLY A 122 -6.31 11.48 20.89
CA GLY A 122 -6.90 10.18 20.57
C GLY A 122 -7.06 9.92 19.08
N TYR A 123 -6.51 10.80 18.20
CA TYR A 123 -6.71 10.75 16.76
C TYR A 123 -6.37 9.37 16.17
N ASP A 124 -5.17 8.85 16.44
CA ASP A 124 -4.72 7.58 15.85
C ASP A 124 -5.60 6.41 16.23
N ARG A 125 -6.03 6.35 17.48
CA ARG A 125 -6.93 5.29 17.96
C ARG A 125 -8.28 5.36 17.25
N LEU A 126 -8.84 6.56 17.09
CA LEU A 126 -10.09 6.77 16.37
C LEU A 126 -9.94 6.45 14.88
N ALA A 127 -8.92 6.99 14.22
CA ALA A 127 -8.64 6.73 12.81
C ALA A 127 -8.53 5.24 12.54
N TYR A 128 -7.71 4.53 13.32
CA TYR A 128 -7.53 3.08 13.21
C TYR A 128 -8.85 2.33 13.37
N GLY A 129 -9.61 2.62 14.42
CA GLY A 129 -10.91 1.97 14.64
C GLY A 129 -11.88 2.22 13.49
N LEU A 130 -11.97 3.46 13.02
CA LEU A 130 -12.88 3.83 11.93
C LEU A 130 -12.47 3.24 10.58
N THR A 131 -11.16 3.07 10.31
CA THR A 131 -10.69 2.35 9.12
C THR A 131 -11.20 0.91 9.13
N TRP A 132 -11.12 0.19 10.25
CA TRP A 132 -11.64 -1.19 10.32
C TRP A 132 -13.15 -1.26 10.16
N GLU A 133 -13.90 -0.34 10.77
CA GLU A 133 -15.36 -0.28 10.59
C GLU A 133 -15.74 0.04 9.14
N ALA A 134 -14.97 0.91 8.47
CA ALA A 134 -15.15 1.21 7.05
C ALA A 134 -14.84 -0.01 6.17
N ASP A 135 -13.76 -0.74 6.47
CA ASP A 135 -13.42 -1.98 5.77
C ASP A 135 -14.49 -3.06 5.96
N ASP A 136 -14.98 -3.28 7.19
CA ASP A 136 -16.03 -4.26 7.47
C ASP A 136 -17.34 -3.90 6.74
N SER A 137 -17.72 -2.63 6.77
CA SER A 137 -18.89 -2.12 6.04
C SER A 137 -18.71 -2.32 4.52
N TYR A 138 -17.53 -2.01 3.98
CA TYR A 138 -17.23 -2.21 2.57
C TYR A 138 -17.34 -3.69 2.17
N LEU A 139 -16.79 -4.59 2.98
CA LEU A 139 -16.90 -6.04 2.75
C LEU A 139 -18.35 -6.51 2.76
N ALA A 140 -19.17 -6.00 3.68
CA ALA A 140 -20.59 -6.33 3.76
C ALA A 140 -21.38 -5.80 2.56
N ASP A 141 -21.17 -4.55 2.19
CA ASP A 141 -21.87 -3.88 1.07
C ASP A 141 -21.49 -4.48 -0.30
N HIS A 142 -20.26 -4.96 -0.43
CA HIS A 142 -19.73 -5.55 -1.67
C HIS A 142 -19.58 -7.09 -1.61
N ALA A 143 -20.27 -7.75 -0.68
CA ALA A 143 -20.22 -9.20 -0.53
C ALA A 143 -20.53 -9.97 -1.83
N PRO A 144 -21.52 -9.56 -2.67
CA PRO A 144 -21.77 -10.20 -3.97
C PRO A 144 -20.59 -10.11 -4.94
N GLU A 145 -19.90 -8.96 -4.98
CA GLU A 145 -18.73 -8.73 -5.81
C GLU A 145 -17.57 -9.62 -5.36
N PHE A 146 -17.30 -9.72 -4.06
CA PHE A 146 -16.29 -10.65 -3.54
C PHE A 146 -16.62 -12.11 -3.85
N ALA A 147 -17.90 -12.50 -3.79
CA ALA A 147 -18.32 -13.83 -4.17
C ALA A 147 -18.09 -14.10 -5.68
N ALA A 148 -18.35 -13.11 -6.54
CA ALA A 148 -18.07 -13.21 -7.97
C ALA A 148 -16.57 -13.36 -8.25
N VAL A 149 -15.72 -12.58 -7.57
CA VAL A 149 -14.25 -12.69 -7.67
C VAL A 149 -13.76 -14.06 -7.23
N LEU A 150 -14.34 -14.62 -6.17
CA LEU A 150 -13.99 -15.98 -5.73
C LEU A 150 -14.32 -17.03 -6.80
N GLU A 151 -15.46 -16.90 -7.48
CA GLU A 151 -15.80 -17.78 -8.60
C GLU A 151 -14.84 -17.58 -9.79
N GLU A 152 -14.48 -16.33 -10.13
CA GLU A 152 -13.49 -16.03 -11.17
C GLU A 152 -12.13 -16.67 -10.87
N ILE A 153 -11.65 -16.57 -9.61
CA ILE A 153 -10.39 -17.21 -9.18
C ILE A 153 -10.48 -18.73 -9.32
N ARG A 154 -11.61 -19.34 -8.94
CA ARG A 154 -11.82 -20.80 -9.09
C ARG A 154 -11.81 -21.23 -10.55
N GLU A 155 -12.45 -20.46 -11.43
CA GLU A 155 -12.44 -20.71 -12.88
C GLU A 155 -11.04 -20.58 -13.46
N GLN A 156 -10.29 -19.55 -13.07
CA GLN A 156 -8.90 -19.34 -13.50
C GLN A 156 -7.99 -20.47 -13.02
N GLU A 157 -8.12 -20.91 -11.76
CA GLU A 157 -7.37 -22.03 -11.22
C GLU A 157 -7.59 -23.30 -12.07
N GLN A 158 -8.84 -23.60 -12.40
CA GLN A 158 -9.18 -24.76 -13.21
C GLN A 158 -8.63 -24.62 -14.64
N THR A 159 -8.77 -23.44 -15.24
CA THR A 159 -8.25 -23.15 -16.59
C THR A 159 -6.72 -23.32 -16.65
N LEU A 160 -5.99 -22.81 -15.65
CA LEU A 160 -4.53 -22.98 -15.56
C LEU A 160 -4.13 -24.45 -15.39
N LYS A 161 -4.86 -25.21 -14.56
CA LYS A 161 -4.62 -26.65 -14.41
C LYS A 161 -4.83 -27.39 -15.73
N ASP A 162 -5.89 -27.07 -16.46
CA ASP A 162 -6.19 -27.70 -17.75
C ASP A 162 -5.14 -27.33 -18.80
N TYR A 163 -4.72 -26.06 -18.85
CA TYR A 163 -3.64 -25.61 -19.72
C TYR A 163 -2.33 -26.34 -19.44
N ILE A 164 -1.92 -26.43 -18.16
CA ILE A 164 -0.71 -27.18 -17.76
C ILE A 164 -0.84 -28.65 -18.17
N ASN A 165 -1.98 -29.29 -17.89
CA ASN A 165 -2.18 -30.70 -18.22
C ASN A 165 -2.13 -30.97 -19.74
N ALA A 166 -2.66 -30.06 -20.55
CA ALA A 166 -2.63 -30.16 -22.01
C ALA A 166 -1.21 -29.99 -22.58
N HIS A 167 -0.34 -29.24 -21.89
CA HIS A 167 0.98 -28.86 -22.40
C HIS A 167 2.16 -29.47 -21.62
N ARG A 168 1.94 -30.25 -20.56
CA ARG A 168 3.04 -30.81 -19.75
C ARG A 168 3.76 -32.01 -20.38
N SER A 169 3.19 -32.60 -21.43
CA SER A 169 3.72 -33.81 -22.08
C SER A 169 4.69 -33.52 -23.24
N VAL A 170 5.23 -32.30 -23.36
CA VAL A 170 6.24 -31.94 -24.37
C VAL A 170 7.68 -32.04 -23.87
N VAL A 171 7.87 -32.47 -22.62
CA VAL A 171 9.20 -32.77 -22.06
C VAL A 171 9.26 -34.27 -21.83
N ASP A 172 9.90 -35.00 -22.77
CA ASP A 172 10.39 -36.37 -22.56
C ASP A 172 11.67 -36.36 -21.72
#